data_AF-A0A7K1APK6-F1
#
_entry.id   AF-A0A7K1APK6-F1
#
_cell.length_a   1.000
_cell.length_b   1.000
_cell.length_c   1.000
_cell.angle_alpha   90.00
_cell.angle_beta   90.00
_cell.angle_gamma   90.00
#
_symmetry.space_group_name_H-M   'P 1'
#
loop_
_entity.id
_entity.type
_entity.pdbx_description
1 polymer ?
#
loop_
_entity_poly.entity_id
_entity_poly.type
_entity_poly.pdbx_seq_one_letter_code
_entity_poly.pdbx_strand_id
1 'polypeptide(L)'
;MNKHAPKLNKVVLYYGFTPVADPEALRLWQKQLCETLNLKGRILISKHGINGTVGGEMADVKKYVRETRRYQGFKNMVFKWSDGTGNEFPRLRVVVKDELVAFGNPDEIKVDENGVVGGGIHLRPEQVNELVKERGDEVVFFDGRNAYEAKIGKFKNAVVPDVETSRDFVAEIESGKYDHLKDKPVVTYCTGGIRCEILSVVMKNRGFNEVYQIDGGIVKYGNRFGDEGSWEGSLYIFDDRMSMDFSDKAKVIGKCDKCSAPTKDFRNCNTASCHQLILLCDNCASLPSNLSCTHDQSRQRDSEMVG
;
A
#
# COMPACT_ATOMS: atom_id res chain seq x y z
N MET A 1 1.26 -25.24 -32.86
CA MET A 1 1.23 -24.21 -31.79
C MET A 1 1.96 -24.78 -30.58
N ASN A 2 3.06 -24.14 -30.18
CA ASN A 2 4.01 -24.70 -29.22
C ASN A 2 3.43 -24.68 -27.80
N LYS A 3 3.05 -25.85 -27.25
CA LYS A 3 2.46 -26.01 -25.90
C LYS A 3 3.48 -25.84 -24.75
N HIS A 4 4.70 -25.39 -25.04
CA HIS A 4 5.83 -25.33 -24.10
C HIS A 4 6.55 -23.98 -24.06
N ALA A 5 5.92 -22.89 -24.53
CA ALA A 5 6.44 -21.57 -24.19
C ALA A 5 6.36 -21.41 -22.66
N PRO A 6 7.45 -21.02 -21.97
CA PRO A 6 7.41 -20.79 -20.54
C PRO A 6 6.32 -19.75 -20.23
N LYS A 7 5.36 -20.14 -19.40
CA LYS A 7 4.26 -19.28 -18.99
C LYS A 7 4.82 -18.16 -18.13
N LEU A 8 4.97 -16.98 -18.74
CA LEU A 8 5.36 -15.78 -18.02
C LEU A 8 4.18 -15.35 -17.14
N ASN A 9 4.36 -15.36 -15.83
CA ASN A 9 3.37 -14.85 -14.90
C ASN A 9 3.68 -13.40 -14.52
N LYS A 10 2.63 -12.66 -14.16
CA LYS A 10 2.76 -11.30 -13.63
C LYS A 10 1.70 -11.05 -12.55
N VAL A 11 2.00 -10.08 -11.69
CA VAL A 11 1.04 -9.48 -10.76
C VAL A 11 0.83 -8.03 -11.16
N VAL A 12 -0.42 -7.54 -11.09
CA VAL A 12 -0.74 -6.12 -11.23
C VAL A 12 -1.39 -5.58 -9.97
N LEU A 13 -0.91 -4.43 -9.50
CA LEU A 13 -1.49 -3.60 -8.45
C LEU A 13 -2.16 -2.39 -9.10
N TYR A 14 -3.37 -2.05 -8.68
CA TYR A 14 -4.11 -0.91 -9.20
C TYR A 14 -5.14 -0.42 -8.18
N TYR A 15 -5.51 0.85 -8.33
CA TYR A 15 -6.69 1.41 -7.71
C TYR A 15 -7.24 2.50 -8.62
N GLY A 16 -8.53 2.78 -8.50
CA GLY A 16 -9.21 3.84 -9.23
C GLY A 16 -10.32 4.40 -8.38
N PHE A 17 -10.27 5.70 -8.13
CA PHE A 17 -11.35 6.46 -7.51
C PHE A 17 -12.29 6.98 -8.59
N THR A 18 -13.54 6.59 -8.51
CA THR A 18 -14.64 7.03 -9.38
C THR A 18 -15.95 6.63 -8.69
N PRO A 19 -17.02 7.41 -8.82
CA PRO A 19 -18.32 7.00 -8.30
C PRO A 19 -18.75 5.66 -8.90
N VAL A 20 -19.10 4.70 -8.04
CA VAL A 20 -19.64 3.39 -8.43
C VAL A 20 -21.07 3.30 -7.91
N ALA A 21 -22.03 3.36 -8.83
CA ALA A 21 -23.46 3.34 -8.48
C ALA A 21 -23.92 1.99 -7.90
N ASP A 22 -23.38 0.88 -8.40
CA ASP A 22 -23.69 -0.47 -7.91
C ASP A 22 -22.39 -1.26 -7.64
N PRO A 23 -21.86 -1.16 -6.40
CA PRO A 23 -20.68 -1.90 -5.97
C PRO A 23 -20.82 -3.43 -6.10
N GLU A 24 -22.02 -3.97 -5.91
CA GLU A 24 -22.26 -5.42 -5.98
C GLU A 24 -22.23 -5.92 -7.42
N ALA A 25 -22.81 -5.18 -8.37
CA ALA A 25 -22.68 -5.49 -9.78
C ALA A 25 -21.21 -5.45 -10.24
N LEU A 26 -20.45 -4.46 -9.77
CA LEU A 26 -19.01 -4.38 -10.06
C LEU A 26 -18.26 -5.58 -9.44
N ARG A 27 -18.61 -6.00 -8.22
CA ARG A 27 -18.02 -7.16 -7.54
C ARG A 27 -18.26 -8.45 -8.30
N LEU A 28 -19.50 -8.68 -8.76
CA LEU A 28 -19.86 -9.85 -9.57
C LEU A 28 -19.11 -9.88 -10.89
N TRP A 29 -19.02 -8.73 -11.59
CA TRP A 29 -18.28 -8.63 -12.84
C TRP A 29 -16.79 -8.93 -12.66
N GLN A 30 -16.15 -8.31 -11.67
CA GLN A 30 -14.72 -8.50 -11.41
C GLN A 30 -14.41 -9.93 -10.95
N LYS A 31 -15.25 -10.52 -10.11
CA LYS A 31 -15.13 -11.93 -9.71
C LYS A 31 -15.21 -12.87 -10.91
N GLN A 32 -16.25 -12.75 -11.74
CA GLN A 32 -16.44 -13.60 -12.92
C GLN A 32 -15.28 -13.45 -13.91
N LEU A 33 -14.79 -12.21 -14.11
CA LEU A 33 -13.67 -11.93 -15.00
C LEU A 33 -12.39 -12.62 -14.52
N CYS A 34 -12.04 -12.48 -13.24
CA CYS A 34 -10.88 -13.15 -12.66
C CYS A 34 -10.99 -14.68 -12.71
N GLU A 35 -12.14 -15.25 -12.36
CA GLU A 35 -12.37 -16.71 -12.39
C GLU A 35 -12.24 -17.27 -13.81
N THR A 36 -12.80 -16.59 -14.81
CA THR A 36 -12.71 -16.99 -16.23
C THR A 36 -11.27 -16.93 -16.76
N LEU A 37 -10.44 -16.07 -16.17
CA LEU A 37 -9.04 -15.86 -16.53
C LEU A 37 -8.07 -16.62 -15.61
N ASN A 38 -8.59 -17.47 -14.71
CA ASN A 38 -7.80 -18.22 -13.74
C ASN A 38 -6.82 -17.35 -12.91
N LEU A 39 -7.27 -16.14 -12.56
CA LEU A 39 -6.49 -15.18 -11.77
C LEU A 39 -6.77 -15.35 -10.27
N LYS A 40 -5.71 -15.21 -9.48
CA LYS A 40 -5.80 -15.12 -8.01
C LYS A 40 -5.48 -13.69 -7.58
N GLY A 41 -5.83 -13.33 -6.35
CA GLY A 41 -5.61 -11.98 -5.86
C GLY A 41 -6.70 -11.48 -4.93
N ARG A 42 -6.63 -10.20 -4.62
CA ARG A 42 -7.64 -9.51 -3.81
C ARG A 42 -8.13 -8.26 -4.52
N ILE A 43 -9.45 -8.05 -4.49
CA ILE A 43 -10.11 -6.86 -5.03
C ILE A 43 -11.09 -6.35 -3.96
N LEU A 44 -10.94 -5.07 -3.62
CA LEU A 44 -11.87 -4.31 -2.81
C LEU A 44 -12.63 -3.35 -3.71
N ILE A 45 -13.93 -3.28 -3.50
CA ILE A 45 -14.84 -2.40 -4.23
C ILE A 45 -15.63 -1.61 -3.20
N SER A 46 -15.88 -0.34 -3.47
CA SER A 46 -16.81 0.47 -2.67
C SER A 46 -17.56 1.45 -3.58
N LYS A 47 -18.47 2.24 -2.99
CA LYS A 47 -19.11 3.38 -3.67
C LYS A 47 -18.10 4.38 -4.27
N HIS A 48 -16.85 4.36 -3.78
CA HIS A 48 -15.76 5.25 -4.19
C HIS A 48 -14.87 4.69 -5.30
N GLY A 49 -15.02 3.42 -5.71
CA GLY A 49 -14.21 2.86 -6.80
C GLY A 49 -13.77 1.41 -6.60
N ILE A 50 -12.51 1.13 -6.99
CA ILE A 50 -11.88 -0.19 -6.95
C ILE A 50 -10.43 -0.10 -6.46
N ASN A 51 -9.97 -1.11 -5.74
CA ASN A 51 -8.58 -1.33 -5.36
C ASN A 51 -8.27 -2.82 -5.49
N GLY A 52 -7.15 -3.21 -6.09
CA GLY A 52 -6.83 -4.62 -6.17
C GLY A 52 -5.41 -4.96 -6.57
N THR A 53 -5.09 -6.20 -6.25
CA THR A 53 -3.87 -6.88 -6.68
C THR A 53 -4.28 -8.23 -7.26
N VAL A 54 -4.00 -8.47 -8.54
CA VAL A 54 -4.31 -9.74 -9.20
C VAL A 54 -3.09 -10.30 -9.93
N GLY A 55 -2.95 -11.61 -9.93
CA GLY A 55 -1.82 -12.28 -10.57
C GLY A 55 -2.18 -13.61 -11.22
N GLY A 56 -1.38 -13.99 -12.20
CA GLY A 56 -1.52 -15.21 -12.98
C GLY A 56 -0.71 -15.13 -14.27
N GLU A 57 -1.13 -15.89 -15.29
CA GLU A 57 -0.47 -15.90 -16.60
C GLU A 57 -0.56 -14.50 -17.25
N MET A 58 0.55 -14.00 -17.80
CA MET A 58 0.64 -12.62 -18.32
C MET A 58 -0.43 -12.34 -19.38
N ALA A 59 -0.78 -13.32 -20.22
CA ALA A 59 -1.82 -13.17 -21.22
C ALA A 59 -3.19 -12.89 -20.58
N ASP A 60 -3.52 -13.61 -19.52
CA ASP A 60 -4.76 -13.47 -18.75
C ASP A 60 -4.79 -12.16 -17.97
N VAL A 61 -3.67 -11.77 -17.35
CA VAL A 61 -3.55 -10.48 -16.66
C VAL A 61 -3.69 -9.32 -17.66
N LYS A 62 -3.10 -9.39 -18.85
CA LYS A 62 -3.28 -8.38 -19.91
C LYS A 62 -4.74 -8.29 -20.37
N LYS A 63 -5.43 -9.43 -20.49
CA LYS A 63 -6.85 -9.48 -20.82
C LYS A 63 -7.69 -8.86 -19.71
N TYR A 64 -7.42 -9.19 -18.45
CA TYR A 64 -8.05 -8.57 -17.29
C TYR A 64 -7.91 -7.04 -17.31
N VAL A 65 -6.70 -6.52 -17.47
CA VAL A 65 -6.42 -5.07 -17.55
C VAL A 65 -7.26 -4.40 -18.64
N ARG A 66 -7.32 -5.01 -19.83
CA ARG A 66 -8.10 -4.45 -20.95
C ARG A 66 -9.59 -4.45 -20.67
N GLU A 67 -10.14 -5.56 -20.15
CA GLU A 67 -11.58 -5.64 -19.86
C GLU A 67 -11.96 -4.71 -18.70
N THR A 68 -11.16 -4.61 -17.64
CA THR A 68 -11.41 -3.69 -16.52
C THR A 68 -11.44 -2.23 -16.97
N ARG A 69 -10.59 -1.84 -17.95
CA ARG A 69 -10.60 -0.50 -18.56
C ARG A 69 -11.83 -0.19 -19.41
N ARG A 70 -12.71 -1.16 -19.68
CA ARG A 70 -13.98 -0.91 -20.39
C ARG A 70 -15.01 -0.22 -19.51
N TYR A 71 -14.87 -0.30 -18.19
CA TYR A 71 -15.64 0.53 -17.29
C TYR A 71 -15.16 1.99 -17.42
N GLN A 72 -16.07 2.91 -17.72
CA GLN A 72 -15.73 4.28 -18.08
C GLN A 72 -14.86 4.98 -17.02
N GLY A 73 -15.19 4.80 -15.73
CA GLY A 73 -14.42 5.36 -14.62
C GLY A 73 -13.04 4.73 -14.41
N PHE A 74 -12.73 3.61 -15.07
CA PHE A 74 -11.43 2.91 -14.97
C PHE A 74 -10.60 3.00 -16.26
N LYS A 75 -11.08 3.70 -17.28
CA LYS A 75 -10.41 3.80 -18.60
C LYS A 75 -8.95 4.21 -18.50
N ASN A 76 -8.66 5.21 -17.66
CA ASN A 76 -7.32 5.76 -17.47
C ASN A 76 -6.59 5.19 -16.25
N MET A 77 -7.14 4.15 -15.61
CA MET A 77 -6.57 3.55 -14.42
C MET A 77 -5.17 2.97 -14.71
N VAL A 78 -4.24 3.29 -13.82
CA VAL A 78 -2.86 2.83 -13.88
C VAL A 78 -2.74 1.45 -13.25
N PHE A 79 -2.20 0.51 -14.00
CA PHE A 79 -1.86 -0.83 -13.51
C PHE A 79 -0.35 -0.94 -13.39
N LYS A 80 0.13 -1.19 -12.18
CA LYS A 80 1.55 -1.34 -11.87
C LYS A 80 1.91 -2.81 -11.93
N TRP A 81 2.88 -3.15 -12.76
CA TRP A 81 3.31 -4.52 -12.99
C TRP A 81 4.45 -4.88 -12.05
N SER A 82 4.37 -6.06 -11.46
CA SER A 82 5.39 -6.63 -10.59
C SER A 82 5.72 -8.04 -11.04
N ASP A 83 6.97 -8.45 -10.79
CA ASP A 83 7.36 -9.85 -10.90
C ASP A 83 6.68 -10.63 -9.78
N GLY A 84 5.89 -11.61 -10.17
CA GLY A 84 5.05 -12.39 -9.27
C GLY A 84 4.27 -13.41 -10.09
N THR A 85 3.84 -14.47 -9.44
CA THR A 85 3.25 -15.63 -10.10
C THR A 85 1.73 -15.69 -9.99
N GLY A 86 1.15 -14.93 -9.08
CA GLY A 86 -0.23 -15.07 -8.62
C GLY A 86 -0.38 -16.13 -7.53
N ASN A 87 0.60 -17.01 -7.32
CA ASN A 87 0.56 -18.00 -6.24
C ASN A 87 0.91 -17.42 -4.87
N GLU A 88 1.34 -16.15 -4.82
CA GLU A 88 1.49 -15.38 -3.58
C GLU A 88 0.13 -15.04 -2.94
N PHE A 89 -0.97 -15.35 -3.65
CA PHE A 89 -2.33 -15.27 -3.16
C PHE A 89 -2.93 -16.69 -3.07
N PRO A 90 -3.44 -17.12 -1.91
CA PRO A 90 -3.97 -18.48 -1.77
C PRO A 90 -5.23 -18.71 -2.61
N ARG A 91 -6.04 -17.66 -2.80
CA ARG A 91 -7.29 -17.68 -3.57
C ARG A 91 -7.65 -16.29 -4.07
N LEU A 92 -8.60 -16.22 -5.01
CA LEU A 92 -9.27 -14.98 -5.37
C LEU A 92 -10.22 -14.55 -4.24
N ARG A 93 -10.17 -13.27 -3.85
CA ARG A 93 -11.12 -12.64 -2.92
C ARG A 93 -11.58 -11.30 -3.49
N VAL A 94 -12.88 -11.17 -3.78
CA VAL A 94 -13.48 -9.93 -4.30
C VAL A 94 -14.62 -9.52 -3.36
N VAL A 95 -14.49 -8.37 -2.69
CA VAL A 95 -15.34 -7.98 -1.56
C VAL A 95 -15.78 -6.53 -1.72
N VAL A 96 -17.06 -6.25 -1.43
CA VAL A 96 -17.56 -4.89 -1.26
C VAL A 96 -17.31 -4.44 0.19
N LYS A 97 -16.81 -3.22 0.34
CA LYS A 97 -16.58 -2.53 1.61
C LYS A 97 -17.14 -1.12 1.51
N ASP A 98 -17.34 -0.47 2.65
CA ASP A 98 -17.81 0.93 2.69
C ASP A 98 -16.74 1.89 2.14
N GLU A 99 -15.47 1.58 2.39
CA GLU A 99 -14.30 2.35 1.96
C GLU A 99 -13.30 1.47 1.21
N LEU A 100 -12.63 2.01 0.18
CA LEU A 100 -11.51 1.32 -0.47
C LEU A 100 -10.30 1.20 0.46
N VAL A 101 -10.13 2.17 1.35
CA VAL A 101 -9.19 2.15 2.46
C VAL A 101 -9.90 2.74 3.67
N ALA A 102 -10.03 1.94 4.72
CA ALA A 102 -10.79 2.33 5.88
C ALA A 102 -10.01 3.34 6.74
N PHE A 103 -10.35 4.62 6.61
CA PHE A 103 -9.93 5.67 7.55
C PHE A 103 -10.97 5.87 8.66
N GLY A 104 -12.13 5.20 8.57
CA GLY A 104 -13.15 5.22 9.60
C GLY A 104 -14.12 6.40 9.50
N ASN A 105 -14.01 7.21 8.45
CA ASN A 105 -14.92 8.32 8.18
C ASN A 105 -15.29 8.39 6.69
N PRO A 106 -16.08 7.42 6.18
CA PRO A 106 -16.37 7.26 4.76
C PRO A 106 -16.98 8.50 4.10
N ASP A 107 -17.69 9.33 4.86
CA ASP A 107 -18.41 10.49 4.34
C ASP A 107 -17.56 11.77 4.36
N GLU A 108 -16.36 11.74 4.94
CA GLU A 108 -15.39 12.85 4.87
C GLU A 108 -14.77 12.96 3.47
N ILE A 109 -14.76 11.87 2.70
CA ILE A 109 -14.14 11.81 1.38
C ILE A 109 -15.20 11.96 0.30
N LYS A 110 -14.98 12.93 -0.59
CA LYS A 110 -15.78 13.13 -1.79
C LYS A 110 -15.01 12.61 -2.99
N VAL A 111 -15.69 11.84 -3.83
CA VAL A 111 -15.14 11.28 -5.07
C VAL A 111 -16.01 11.70 -6.23
N ASP A 112 -15.38 12.24 -7.27
CA ASP A 112 -16.01 12.54 -8.55
C ASP A 112 -15.34 11.75 -9.69
N GLU A 113 -15.73 12.03 -10.94
CA GLU A 113 -15.22 11.36 -12.13
C GLU A 113 -13.69 11.50 -12.34
N ASN A 114 -13.05 12.46 -11.67
CA ASN A 114 -11.62 12.73 -11.74
C ASN A 114 -10.86 12.17 -10.52
N GLY A 115 -11.55 11.60 -9.53
CA GLY A 115 -10.95 10.96 -8.36
C GLY A 115 -11.36 11.62 -7.04
N VAL A 116 -10.45 11.60 -6.05
CA VAL A 116 -10.69 12.20 -4.74
C VAL A 116 -10.62 13.73 -4.83
N VAL A 117 -11.65 14.39 -4.33
CA VAL A 117 -11.77 15.85 -4.33
C VAL A 117 -11.06 16.44 -3.11
N GLY A 118 -10.28 17.51 -3.34
CA GLY A 118 -9.64 18.26 -2.25
C GLY A 118 -8.31 17.69 -1.75
N GLY A 119 -7.80 16.63 -2.39
CA GLY A 119 -6.52 16.01 -2.03
C GLY A 119 -5.29 16.90 -2.21
N GLY A 120 -4.14 16.36 -1.83
CA GLY A 120 -2.83 16.98 -2.02
C GLY A 120 -2.40 16.97 -3.49
N ILE A 121 -1.42 17.81 -3.83
CA ILE A 121 -0.89 17.90 -5.19
C ILE A 121 -0.05 16.65 -5.50
N HIS A 122 -0.36 15.96 -6.60
CA HIS A 122 0.41 14.81 -7.05
C HIS A 122 1.77 15.23 -7.62
N LEU A 123 2.84 14.73 -7.01
CA LEU A 123 4.21 14.88 -7.50
C LEU A 123 4.67 13.59 -8.17
N ARG A 124 5.14 13.71 -9.41
CA ARG A 124 5.90 12.63 -10.06
C ARG A 124 7.20 12.36 -9.27
N PRO A 125 7.78 11.16 -9.34
CA PRO A 125 9.03 10.84 -8.65
C PRO A 125 10.14 11.89 -8.84
N GLU A 126 10.32 12.41 -10.06
CA GLU A 126 11.30 13.45 -10.36
C GLU A 126 11.00 14.76 -9.62
N GLN A 127 9.73 15.17 -9.56
CA GLN A 127 9.29 16.39 -8.90
C GLN A 127 9.48 16.33 -7.38
N VAL A 128 9.40 15.12 -6.79
CA VAL A 128 9.75 14.92 -5.38
C VAL A 128 11.21 15.27 -5.14
N ASN A 129 12.12 14.78 -6.00
CA ASN A 129 13.55 15.07 -5.87
C ASN A 129 13.87 16.54 -6.18
N GLU A 130 13.18 17.14 -7.14
CA GLU A 130 13.28 18.58 -7.42
C GLU A 130 12.87 19.42 -6.21
N LEU A 131 11.72 19.09 -5.59
CA LEU A 131 11.24 19.79 -4.39
C LEU A 131 12.24 19.67 -3.23
N VAL A 132 12.77 18.47 -2.97
CA VAL A 132 13.80 18.25 -1.94
C VAL A 132 15.08 19.02 -2.27
N LYS A 133 15.47 19.09 -3.54
CA LYS A 133 16.66 19.86 -3.96
C LYS A 133 16.48 21.36 -3.78
N GLU A 134 15.27 21.88 -4.02
CA GLU A 134 14.95 23.30 -3.89
C GLU A 134 14.80 23.73 -2.43
N ARG A 135 14.06 22.94 -1.63
CA ARG A 135 13.61 23.32 -0.28
C ARG A 135 14.41 22.65 0.85
N GLY A 136 15.22 21.65 0.54
CA GLY A 136 16.09 20.97 1.51
C GLY A 136 15.30 20.35 2.66
N ASP A 137 15.78 20.58 3.89
CA ASP A 137 15.24 20.02 5.13
C ASP A 137 13.87 20.58 5.55
N GLU A 138 13.33 21.56 4.82
CA GLU A 138 11.94 22.01 5.02
C GLU A 138 10.93 20.96 4.54
N VAL A 139 11.30 20.13 3.57
CA VAL A 139 10.43 19.08 3.02
C VAL A 139 10.29 17.94 4.01
N VAL A 140 9.05 17.69 4.41
CA VAL A 140 8.73 16.64 5.37
C VAL A 140 8.05 15.49 4.66
N PHE A 141 8.75 14.36 4.60
CA PHE A 141 8.14 13.10 4.19
C PHE A 141 7.26 12.56 5.32
N PHE A 142 6.00 12.27 5.02
CA PHE A 142 5.03 11.75 5.98
C PHE A 142 4.54 10.37 5.54
N ASP A 143 4.85 9.34 6.34
CA ASP A 143 4.54 7.96 6.01
C ASP A 143 3.05 7.69 6.21
N GLY A 144 2.32 7.54 5.11
CA GLY A 144 0.91 7.16 5.09
C GLY A 144 0.70 5.65 5.19
N ARG A 145 1.63 4.93 5.82
CA ARG A 145 1.58 3.49 6.05
C ARG A 145 1.43 3.16 7.54
N ASN A 146 1.15 1.89 7.83
CA ASN A 146 1.16 1.40 9.20
C ASN A 146 2.61 1.42 9.72
N ALA A 147 2.81 1.71 11.00
CA ALA A 147 4.13 1.92 11.59
C ALA A 147 5.09 0.73 11.37
N TYR A 148 4.56 -0.51 11.38
CA TYR A 148 5.38 -1.70 11.13
C TYR A 148 5.98 -1.72 9.72
N GLU A 149 5.29 -1.20 8.70
CA GLU A 149 5.78 -1.17 7.31
C GLU A 149 7.02 -0.29 7.18
N ALA A 150 7.14 0.74 8.02
CA ALA A 150 8.27 1.67 8.05
C ALA A 150 9.51 1.10 8.75
N LYS A 151 9.38 -0.02 9.50
CA LYS A 151 10.52 -0.68 10.17
C LYS A 151 11.56 -1.18 9.16
N ILE A 152 11.14 -1.62 7.99
CA ILE A 152 12.03 -2.28 7.00
C ILE A 152 12.40 -1.39 5.82
N GLY A 153 11.66 -0.29 5.59
CA GLY A 153 12.00 0.70 4.59
C GLY A 153 11.15 1.94 4.72
N LYS A 154 11.73 3.12 4.48
CA LYS A 154 11.06 4.43 4.55
C LYS A 154 11.85 5.49 3.79
N PHE A 155 11.24 6.64 3.51
CA PHE A 155 12.00 7.80 3.05
C PHE A 155 12.92 8.31 4.17
N LYS A 156 14.12 8.78 3.79
CA LYS A 156 15.09 9.36 4.73
C LYS A 156 14.44 10.50 5.52
N ASN A 157 14.63 10.49 6.84
CA ASN A 157 14.06 11.46 7.78
C ASN A 157 12.52 11.54 7.79
N ALA A 158 11.81 10.56 7.22
CA ALA A 158 10.35 10.57 7.23
C ALA A 158 9.78 10.51 8.64
N VAL A 159 8.71 11.30 8.85
CA VAL A 159 7.81 11.16 9.98
C VAL A 159 7.03 9.86 9.81
N VAL A 160 7.16 8.97 10.79
CA VAL A 160 6.42 7.72 10.87
C VAL A 160 5.35 7.87 11.95
N PRO A 161 4.06 7.96 11.58
CA PRO A 161 2.98 8.07 12.55
C PRO A 161 2.82 6.79 13.36
N ASP A 162 2.37 6.91 14.62
CA ASP A 162 2.17 5.76 15.50
C ASP A 162 0.79 5.11 15.24
N VAL A 163 0.61 4.64 14.00
CA VAL A 163 -0.63 4.04 13.51
C VAL A 163 -0.46 2.55 13.29
N GLU A 164 -1.36 1.75 13.87
CA GLU A 164 -1.39 0.31 13.61
C GLU A 164 -2.17 -0.03 12.36
N THR A 165 -3.23 0.73 12.10
CA THR A 165 -4.14 0.61 10.96
C THR A 165 -4.45 1.98 10.36
N SER A 166 -5.03 2.00 9.16
CA SER A 166 -5.36 3.27 8.50
C SER A 166 -6.47 4.08 9.21
N ARG A 167 -7.25 3.46 10.10
CA ARG A 167 -8.28 4.14 10.89
C ARG A 167 -7.68 5.05 11.96
N ASP A 168 -6.46 4.73 12.40
CA ASP A 168 -5.80 5.45 13.48
C ASP A 168 -5.28 6.82 13.02
N PHE A 169 -5.11 7.03 11.70
CA PHE A 169 -4.57 8.29 11.16
C PHE A 169 -5.40 9.51 11.54
N VAL A 170 -6.73 9.42 11.57
CA VAL A 170 -7.58 10.58 11.90
C VAL A 170 -7.28 11.06 13.31
N ALA A 171 -7.34 10.15 14.30
CA ALA A 171 -7.03 10.48 15.69
C ALA A 171 -5.55 10.88 15.87
N GLU A 172 -4.63 10.23 15.16
CA GLU A 172 -3.20 10.50 15.25
C GLU A 172 -2.87 11.91 14.71
N ILE A 173 -3.50 12.36 13.62
CA ILE A 173 -3.37 13.74 13.12
C ILE A 173 -4.03 14.74 14.08
N GLU A 174 -5.20 14.42 14.63
CA GLU A 174 -5.95 15.29 15.55
C GLU A 174 -5.32 15.40 16.94
N SER A 175 -4.37 14.53 17.28
CA SER A 175 -3.67 14.53 18.57
C SER A 175 -2.82 15.79 18.83
N GLY A 176 -2.57 16.61 17.79
CA GLY A 176 -1.71 17.80 17.86
C GLY A 176 -0.21 17.51 17.75
N LYS A 177 0.22 16.23 17.73
CA LYS A 177 1.63 15.83 17.59
C LYS A 177 2.32 16.47 16.38
N TYR A 178 1.58 16.73 15.31
CA TYR A 178 2.10 17.18 14.02
C TYR A 178 1.76 18.64 13.69
N ASP A 179 1.23 19.41 14.64
CA ASP A 179 0.80 20.80 14.38
C ASP A 179 1.95 21.71 13.92
N HIS A 180 3.16 21.44 14.38
CA HIS A 180 4.39 22.11 13.95
C HIS A 180 4.79 21.85 12.48
N LEU A 181 4.05 20.99 11.78
CA LEU A 181 4.24 20.67 10.35
C LEU A 181 3.19 21.36 9.45
N LYS A 182 2.18 22.03 10.00
CA LYS A 182 1.05 22.60 9.24
C LYS A 182 1.47 23.61 8.16
N ASP A 183 2.54 24.35 8.43
CA ASP A 183 3.09 25.35 7.51
C ASP A 183 4.29 24.84 6.69
N LYS A 184 4.62 23.55 6.79
CA LYS A 184 5.73 22.95 6.04
C LYS A 184 5.22 22.24 4.77
N PRO A 185 6.07 22.12 3.73
CA PRO A 185 5.79 21.24 2.59
C PRO A 185 5.80 19.78 3.03
N VAL A 186 4.62 19.18 3.16
CA VAL A 186 4.45 17.78 3.56
C VAL A 186 4.22 16.90 2.34
N VAL A 187 5.13 15.96 2.09
CA VAL A 187 5.02 14.96 1.03
C VAL A 187 4.56 13.64 1.64
N THR A 188 3.27 13.34 1.47
CA THR A 188 2.70 12.06 1.90
C THR A 188 3.05 10.95 0.91
N TYR A 189 3.31 9.75 1.42
CA TYR A 189 3.57 8.58 0.59
C TYR A 189 3.04 7.30 1.23
N CYS A 190 2.73 6.32 0.39
CA CYS A 190 2.46 4.95 0.83
C CYS A 190 2.88 3.99 -0.29
N THR A 191 2.70 2.68 -0.10
CA THR A 191 3.11 1.64 -1.06
C THR A 191 2.65 1.96 -2.49
N GLY A 192 1.35 2.13 -2.68
CA GLY A 192 0.72 2.30 -3.99
C GLY A 192 0.13 3.68 -4.27
N GLY A 193 0.09 4.59 -3.30
CA GLY A 193 -0.55 5.91 -3.43
C GLY A 193 -1.99 5.98 -2.88
N ILE A 194 -2.75 4.88 -2.90
CA ILE A 194 -4.18 4.90 -2.51
C ILE A 194 -4.48 5.48 -1.11
N ARG A 195 -3.63 5.22 -0.10
CA ARG A 195 -3.78 5.81 1.25
C ARG A 195 -3.58 7.32 1.24
N CYS A 196 -2.70 7.83 0.39
CA CYS A 196 -2.37 9.26 0.29
C CYS A 196 -3.51 10.07 -0.31
N GLU A 197 -4.33 9.47 -1.18
CA GLU A 197 -5.51 10.13 -1.72
C GLU A 197 -6.47 10.55 -0.61
N ILE A 198 -6.61 9.72 0.43
CA ILE A 198 -7.44 10.00 1.61
C ILE A 198 -6.66 10.82 2.65
N LEU A 199 -5.44 10.40 3.00
CA LEU A 199 -4.62 11.05 4.03
C LEU A 199 -4.39 12.53 3.71
N SER A 200 -4.12 12.87 2.45
CA SER A 200 -3.87 14.26 2.06
C SER A 200 -5.11 15.15 2.24
N VAL A 201 -6.32 14.63 2.00
CA VAL A 201 -7.58 15.33 2.32
C VAL A 201 -7.70 15.52 3.84
N VAL A 202 -7.49 14.45 4.61
CA VAL A 202 -7.57 14.47 6.08
C VAL A 202 -6.63 15.54 6.67
N MET A 203 -5.39 15.60 6.17
CA MET A 203 -4.40 16.59 6.60
C MET A 203 -4.81 18.02 6.20
N LYS A 204 -5.23 18.24 4.95
CA LYS A 204 -5.65 19.58 4.50
C LYS A 204 -6.86 20.09 5.27
N ASN A 205 -7.85 19.24 5.54
CA ASN A 205 -9.02 19.58 6.37
C ASN A 205 -8.62 19.97 7.81
N ARG A 206 -7.45 19.54 8.28
CA ARG A 206 -6.92 19.80 9.63
C ARG A 206 -5.85 20.90 9.65
N GLY A 207 -5.76 21.69 8.57
CA GLY A 207 -4.97 22.91 8.51
C GLY A 207 -3.53 22.74 8.04
N PHE A 208 -3.20 21.61 7.39
CA PHE A 208 -1.94 21.50 6.67
C PHE A 208 -2.05 22.23 5.33
N ASN A 209 -1.23 23.28 5.17
CA ASN A 209 -1.38 24.26 4.09
C ASN A 209 -0.75 23.79 2.77
N GLU A 210 0.38 23.07 2.85
CA GLU A 210 1.15 22.64 1.69
C GLU A 210 1.32 21.11 1.71
N VAL A 211 0.31 20.39 1.20
CA VAL A 211 0.28 18.93 1.16
C VAL A 211 0.45 18.40 -0.26
N TYR A 212 1.46 17.57 -0.44
CA TYR A 212 1.76 16.81 -1.64
C TYR A 212 1.56 15.32 -1.41
N GLN A 213 1.45 14.58 -2.50
CA GLN A 213 1.50 13.12 -2.49
C GLN A 213 2.33 12.58 -3.65
N ILE A 214 3.07 11.50 -3.40
CA ILE A 214 3.86 10.86 -4.47
C ILE A 214 2.93 10.09 -5.40
N ASP A 215 2.84 10.53 -6.66
CA ASP A 215 2.08 9.84 -7.70
C ASP A 215 2.61 8.41 -7.87
N GLY A 216 1.70 7.43 -7.74
CA GLY A 216 2.05 6.03 -7.79
C GLY A 216 2.81 5.50 -6.56
N GLY A 217 3.01 6.30 -5.52
CA GLY A 217 3.60 5.90 -4.25
C GLY A 217 5.05 5.40 -4.34
N ILE A 218 5.47 4.67 -3.31
CA ILE A 218 6.82 4.12 -3.17
C ILE A 218 7.17 3.20 -4.35
N VAL A 219 6.22 2.41 -4.85
CA VAL A 219 6.45 1.50 -6.00
C VAL A 219 6.93 2.28 -7.23
N LYS A 220 6.30 3.41 -7.57
CA LYS A 220 6.70 4.18 -8.76
C LYS A 220 8.03 4.90 -8.54
N TYR A 221 8.25 5.43 -7.33
CA TYR A 221 9.49 6.10 -6.97
C TYR A 221 10.69 5.14 -6.95
N GLY A 222 10.58 4.01 -6.25
CA GLY A 222 11.63 3.01 -6.14
C GLY A 222 11.97 2.33 -7.46
N ASN A 223 10.99 2.06 -8.33
CA ASN A 223 11.27 1.57 -9.68
C ASN A 223 12.06 2.58 -10.54
N ARG A 224 11.96 3.87 -10.22
CA ARG A 224 12.61 4.94 -10.99
C ARG A 224 14.03 5.23 -10.50
N PHE A 225 14.25 5.21 -9.19
CA PHE A 225 15.51 5.65 -8.56
C PHE A 225 16.22 4.56 -7.75
N GLY A 226 15.58 3.41 -7.49
CA GLY A 226 16.15 2.36 -6.65
C GLY A 226 16.63 2.92 -5.31
N ASP A 227 17.90 2.64 -5.00
CA ASP A 227 18.60 3.10 -3.79
C ASP A 227 19.39 4.41 -4.00
N GLU A 228 19.32 5.02 -5.18
CA GLU A 228 19.97 6.32 -5.46
C GLU A 228 19.08 7.51 -5.05
N GLY A 229 17.80 7.24 -4.78
CA GLY A 229 16.84 8.23 -4.30
C GLY A 229 16.84 8.41 -2.78
N SER A 230 15.83 9.10 -2.28
CA SER A 230 15.61 9.33 -0.84
C SER A 230 14.96 8.13 -0.12
N TRP A 231 14.56 7.09 -0.85
CA TRP A 231 14.03 5.85 -0.27
C TRP A 231 15.16 5.00 0.30
N GLU A 232 14.99 4.48 1.53
CA GLU A 232 15.93 3.56 2.15
C GLU A 232 15.24 2.26 2.55
N GLY A 233 15.86 1.14 2.19
CA GLY A 233 15.47 -0.21 2.62
C GLY A 233 14.42 -0.89 1.76
N SER A 234 13.72 -1.85 2.36
CA SER A 234 12.82 -2.76 1.67
C SER A 234 11.38 -2.28 1.74
N LEU A 235 10.64 -2.42 0.65
CA LEU A 235 9.22 -2.11 0.61
C LEU A 235 8.42 -3.30 1.16
N TYR A 236 7.63 -3.08 2.21
CA TYR A 236 6.63 -4.04 2.65
C TYR A 236 5.52 -4.22 1.60
N ILE A 237 5.16 -5.47 1.31
CA ILE A 237 4.10 -5.84 0.35
C ILE A 237 3.12 -6.84 0.96
N PHE A 238 1.85 -6.71 0.55
CA PHE A 238 0.71 -7.44 1.13
C PHE A 238 0.45 -8.76 0.39
N ASP A 239 1.48 -9.58 0.27
CA ASP A 239 1.42 -10.95 -0.26
C ASP A 239 2.45 -11.83 0.45
N ASP A 240 2.50 -13.12 0.11
CA ASP A 240 3.35 -14.11 0.81
C ASP A 240 4.85 -13.76 0.84
N ARG A 241 5.33 -12.85 -0.03
CA ARG A 241 6.74 -12.40 -0.02
C ARG A 241 7.04 -11.43 1.12
N MET A 242 6.04 -10.73 1.64
CA MET A 242 6.09 -9.71 2.71
C MET A 242 6.99 -8.49 2.48
N SER A 243 8.07 -8.61 1.71
CA SER A 243 8.97 -7.51 1.36
C SER A 243 9.48 -7.65 -0.07
N MET A 244 9.86 -6.52 -0.66
CA MET A 244 10.58 -6.45 -1.93
C MET A 244 11.66 -5.37 -1.88
N ASP A 245 12.75 -5.61 -2.60
CA ASP A 245 13.80 -4.61 -2.80
C ASP A 245 13.69 -4.06 -4.23
N PHE A 246 14.04 -2.79 -4.41
CA PHE A 246 14.09 -2.17 -5.74
C PHE A 246 15.43 -2.41 -6.45
N SER A 247 16.48 -2.75 -5.70
CA SER A 247 17.76 -3.17 -6.24
C SER A 247 18.46 -4.16 -5.30
N ASP A 248 19.53 -4.78 -5.78
CA ASP A 248 20.41 -5.67 -5.02
C ASP A 248 21.25 -4.94 -3.95
N LYS A 249 21.24 -3.61 -3.95
CA LYS A 249 21.98 -2.75 -3.00
C LYS A 249 21.11 -2.20 -1.87
N ALA A 250 19.88 -2.68 -1.74
CA ALA A 250 18.95 -2.20 -0.72
C ALA A 250 19.55 -2.35 0.69
N LYS A 251 19.58 -1.24 1.43
CA LYS A 251 20.10 -1.22 2.81
C LYS A 251 19.15 -1.96 3.75
N VAL A 252 19.65 -2.87 4.57
CA VAL A 252 18.82 -3.48 5.64
C VAL A 252 18.76 -2.52 6.83
N ILE A 253 17.69 -1.71 6.89
CA ILE A 253 17.48 -0.75 8.00
C ILE A 253 16.69 -1.36 9.17
N GLY A 254 15.98 -2.46 8.94
CA GLY A 254 15.17 -3.12 9.95
C GLY A 254 16.03 -3.83 10.98
N LYS A 255 15.50 -3.91 12.21
CA LYS A 255 16.18 -4.50 13.36
C LYS A 255 15.27 -5.56 13.97
N CYS A 256 15.84 -6.72 14.24
CA CYS A 256 15.14 -7.83 14.87
C CYS A 256 14.58 -7.37 16.23
N ASP A 257 13.28 -7.59 16.45
CA ASP A 257 12.58 -7.17 17.67
C ASP A 257 13.12 -7.88 18.94
N LYS A 258 13.95 -8.93 18.79
CA LYS A 258 14.53 -9.70 19.91
C LYS A 258 16.01 -9.44 20.16
N CYS A 259 16.83 -9.40 19.11
CA CYS A 259 18.29 -9.29 19.24
C CYS A 259 18.88 -8.05 18.58
N SER A 260 18.05 -7.19 17.97
CA SER A 260 18.47 -6.01 17.21
C SER A 260 19.37 -6.27 15.99
N ALA A 261 19.62 -7.53 15.62
CA ALA A 261 20.35 -7.86 14.41
C ALA A 261 19.62 -7.32 13.16
N PRO A 262 20.34 -6.90 12.10
CA PRO A 262 19.71 -6.43 10.87
C PRO A 262 18.82 -7.50 10.25
N THR A 263 17.59 -7.14 9.90
CA THR A 263 16.65 -8.01 9.18
C THR A 263 15.54 -7.18 8.54
N LYS A 264 14.94 -7.72 7.49
CA LYS A 264 13.74 -7.20 6.85
C LYS A 264 12.56 -8.19 6.90
N ASP A 265 12.75 -9.31 7.58
CA ASP A 265 11.87 -10.47 7.49
C ASP A 265 10.81 -10.43 8.58
N PHE A 266 9.56 -10.31 8.16
CA PHE A 266 8.43 -10.47 9.04
C PHE A 266 8.05 -11.94 9.19
N ARG A 267 7.60 -12.31 10.39
CA ARG A 267 7.10 -13.63 10.73
C ARG A 267 5.70 -13.50 11.32
N ASN A 268 4.82 -14.43 10.98
CA ASN A 268 3.53 -14.52 11.64
C ASN A 268 3.73 -14.97 13.09
N CYS A 269 2.98 -14.36 14.00
CA CYS A 269 2.80 -14.90 15.33
C CYS A 269 2.19 -16.32 15.27
N ASN A 270 2.68 -17.24 16.10
CA ASN A 270 2.19 -18.63 16.14
C ASN A 270 0.78 -18.76 16.73
N THR A 271 0.26 -17.72 17.40
CA THR A 271 -1.12 -17.72 17.88
C THR A 271 -2.05 -17.50 16.70
N ALA A 272 -2.81 -18.54 16.34
CA ALA A 272 -3.66 -18.56 15.16
C ALA A 272 -4.66 -17.40 15.07
N SER A 273 -5.11 -16.85 16.19
CA SER A 273 -6.03 -15.70 16.25
C SER A 273 -5.34 -14.33 16.22
N CYS A 274 -4.02 -14.26 16.38
CA CYS A 274 -3.31 -12.99 16.55
C CYS A 274 -3.05 -12.31 15.20
N HIS A 275 -2.58 -13.08 14.20
CA HIS A 275 -2.24 -12.60 12.85
C HIS A 275 -1.29 -11.39 12.80
N GLN A 276 -0.66 -11.02 13.91
CA GLN A 276 0.31 -9.93 13.95
C GLN A 276 1.69 -10.40 13.48
N LEU A 277 2.44 -9.47 12.89
CA LEU A 277 3.75 -9.70 12.34
C LEU A 277 4.84 -9.27 13.32
N ILE A 278 5.88 -10.09 13.44
CA ILE A 278 7.06 -9.84 14.27
C ILE A 278 8.26 -9.72 13.33
N LEU A 279 9.07 -8.68 13.48
CA LEU A 279 10.28 -8.51 12.67
C LEU A 279 11.41 -9.32 13.31
N LEU A 280 11.78 -10.47 12.71
CA LEU A 280 12.75 -11.41 13.28
C LEU A 280 13.78 -11.87 12.26
N CYS A 281 15.05 -11.84 12.66
CA CYS A 281 16.10 -12.51 11.90
C CYS A 281 15.96 -14.04 11.97
N ASP A 282 16.55 -14.76 11.02
CA ASP A 282 16.46 -16.23 10.94
C ASP A 282 16.85 -16.94 12.24
N ASN A 283 17.92 -16.48 12.89
CA ASN A 283 18.40 -17.05 14.15
C ASN A 283 17.39 -16.91 15.29
N CYS A 284 16.64 -15.81 15.34
CA CYS A 284 15.60 -15.64 16.35
C CYS A 284 14.31 -16.36 15.97
N ALA A 285 13.99 -16.45 14.69
CA ALA A 285 12.80 -17.15 14.20
C ALA A 285 12.88 -18.68 14.36
N SER A 286 14.09 -19.25 14.43
CA SER A 286 14.29 -20.68 14.70
C SER A 286 13.94 -21.08 16.14
N LEU A 287 13.80 -20.12 17.06
CA LEU A 287 13.38 -20.34 18.43
C LEU A 287 11.85 -20.18 18.54
N PRO A 288 11.07 -21.25 18.76
CA PRO A 288 9.61 -21.16 18.78
C PRO A 288 9.04 -20.20 19.84
N SER A 289 9.78 -19.99 20.94
CA SER A 289 9.43 -19.02 21.99
C SER A 289 9.38 -17.58 21.48
N ASN A 290 10.17 -17.21 20.47
CA ASN A 290 10.18 -15.86 19.91
C ASN A 290 9.00 -15.57 18.99
N LEU A 291 8.28 -16.61 18.57
CA LEU A 291 7.05 -16.52 17.77
C LEU A 291 5.78 -16.58 18.64
N SER A 292 5.93 -16.75 19.96
CA SER A 292 4.82 -16.72 20.91
C SER A 292 4.18 -15.33 20.97
N CYS A 293 2.87 -15.28 21.18
CA CYS A 293 2.14 -14.01 21.21
C CYS A 293 2.49 -13.21 22.47
N THR A 294 3.15 -12.08 22.26
CA THR A 294 3.32 -11.02 23.27
C THR A 294 2.48 -9.77 22.94
N HIS A 295 1.65 -9.86 21.92
CA HIS A 295 0.81 -8.75 21.47
C HIS A 295 -0.41 -8.61 22.39
N ASP A 296 -0.85 -7.37 22.57
CA ASP A 296 -2.04 -7.04 23.33
C ASP A 296 -3.27 -7.76 22.73
N GLN A 297 -3.83 -8.71 23.48
CA GLN A 297 -4.95 -9.53 23.00
C GLN A 297 -6.28 -8.75 22.89
N SER A 298 -6.36 -7.55 23.47
CA SER A 298 -7.49 -6.65 23.23
C SER A 298 -7.48 -6.04 21.82
N ARG A 299 -6.31 -6.05 21.16
CA ARG A 299 -6.08 -5.57 19.80
C ARG A 299 -6.14 -6.74 18.81
N GLN A 300 -7.28 -7.41 18.72
CA GLN A 300 -7.49 -8.40 17.66
C GLN A 300 -7.52 -7.69 16.31
N ARG A 301 -6.52 -7.95 15.47
CA ARG A 301 -6.61 -7.59 14.05
C ARG A 301 -7.59 -8.55 13.41
N ASP A 302 -8.73 -8.01 12.98
CA ASP A 302 -9.60 -8.74 12.08
C ASP A 302 -8.77 -9.13 10.84
N SER A 303 -8.73 -10.43 10.55
CA SER A 303 -8.07 -10.97 9.36
C SER A 303 -8.65 -10.40 8.05
N GLU A 304 -9.81 -9.74 8.11
CA GLU A 304 -10.36 -8.94 7.02
C GLU A 304 -9.75 -7.53 6.89
N MET A 305 -9.11 -7.01 7.94
CA MET A 305 -8.56 -5.64 8.02
C MET A 305 -7.08 -5.54 7.69
N VAL A 306 -6.34 -6.66 7.71
CA VAL A 306 -5.03 -6.73 7.07
C VAL A 306 -5.26 -7.08 5.59
N GLY A 307 -4.68 -6.24 4.73
CA GLY A 307 -4.81 -6.28 3.28
C GLY A 307 -4.62 -7.65 2.62
#